data_AF-A0A358SKW7-F1
#
_entry.id   AF-A0A358SKW7-F1
#
_cell.length_a   1.000
_cell.length_b   1.000
_cell.length_c   1.000
_cell.angle_alpha   90.00
_cell.angle_beta   90.00
_cell.angle_gamma   90.00
#
_symmetry.space_group_name_H-M   'P 1'
#
loop_
_entity.id
_entity.type
_entity.pdbx_description
1 polymer ?
#
loop_
_entity_poly.entity_id
_entity_poly.type
_entity_poly.pdbx_seq_one_letter_code
_entity_poly.pdbx_strand_id
1 'polypeptide(L)'
;MAAYNAQTTLARALNGCYARAEDEACALIREALVISGDIIPGHGELLIRLDPLTAPRRTQALAALCHQISQARASYPGTDLVLRYEVKNHPGPA
;
A
#
# COMPACT_ATOMS: atom_id res chain seq x y z
N MET A 1 -13.78 -14.99 -1.70
CA MET A 1 -12.86 -15.42 -0.61
C MET A 1 -11.45 -14.85 -0.74
N ALA A 2 -10.85 -14.69 -1.94
CA ALA A 2 -9.49 -14.16 -2.09
C ALA A 2 -9.30 -12.71 -1.57
N ALA A 3 -10.24 -11.80 -1.84
CA ALA A 3 -10.13 -10.40 -1.42
C ALA A 3 -10.11 -10.22 0.12
N TYR A 4 -10.96 -10.96 0.84
CA TYR A 4 -10.99 -10.91 2.31
C TYR A 4 -9.71 -11.46 2.94
N ASN A 5 -9.17 -12.55 2.38
CA ASN A 5 -7.90 -13.11 2.85
C ASN A 5 -6.74 -12.15 2.58
N ALA A 6 -6.68 -11.54 1.39
CA ALA A 6 -5.68 -10.52 1.08
C ALA A 6 -5.77 -9.33 2.04
N GLN A 7 -6.99 -8.82 2.30
CA GLN A 7 -7.20 -7.73 3.24
C GLN A 7 -6.71 -8.08 4.65
N THR A 8 -7.02 -9.29 5.13
CA THR A 8 -6.61 -9.76 6.47
C THR A 8 -5.09 -9.92 6.57
N THR A 9 -4.44 -10.45 5.52
CA THR A 9 -2.99 -10.58 5.46
C THR A 9 -2.30 -9.21 5.46
N LEU A 10 -2.81 -8.25 4.68
CA LEU A 10 -2.30 -6.88 4.66
C LEU A 10 -2.51 -6.17 6.01
N ALA A 11 -3.67 -6.37 6.64
CA ALA A 11 -3.94 -5.82 7.97
C ALA A 11 -2.98 -6.38 9.03
N ARG A 12 -2.61 -7.66 8.93
CA ARG A 12 -1.59 -8.27 9.81
C ARG A 12 -0.19 -7.72 9.56
N ALA A 13 0.17 -7.39 8.32
CA ALA A 13 1.46 -6.78 8.00
C ALA A 13 1.63 -5.38 8.62
N LEU A 14 0.52 -4.70 8.95
CA LEU A 14 0.53 -3.43 9.68
C LEU A 14 0.80 -3.58 11.19
N ASN A 15 0.67 -4.78 11.75
CA ASN A 15 0.96 -5.00 13.17
C ASN A 15 2.45 -4.80 13.44
N GLY A 16 2.77 -3.89 14.36
CA GLY A 16 4.14 -3.54 14.74
C GLY A 16 4.71 -2.29 14.04
N CYS A 17 4.17 -1.87 12.90
CA CYS A 17 4.55 -0.59 12.25
C CYS A 17 3.48 0.51 12.42
N TYR A 18 2.29 0.16 12.89
CA TYR A 18 1.22 1.11 13.19
C TYR A 18 0.64 0.86 14.60
N ALA A 19 0.78 1.85 15.49
CA ALA A 19 0.40 1.72 16.90
C ALA A 19 -1.10 1.40 17.12
N ARG A 20 -1.96 1.75 16.16
CA ARG A 20 -3.40 1.45 16.19
C ARG A 20 -3.80 0.30 15.26
N ALA A 21 -2.86 -0.54 14.83
CA ALA A 21 -3.17 -1.64 13.93
C ALA A 21 -4.24 -2.59 14.51
N GLU A 22 -4.26 -2.77 15.82
CA GLU A 22 -5.25 -3.61 16.52
C GLU A 22 -6.70 -3.14 16.29
N ASP A 23 -6.93 -1.82 16.23
CA ASP A 23 -8.26 -1.24 16.08
C ASP A 23 -8.58 -0.81 14.63
N GLU A 24 -7.57 -0.29 13.92
CA GLU A 24 -7.76 0.48 12.69
C GLU A 24 -7.17 -0.19 11.44
N ALA A 25 -6.40 -1.29 11.55
CA ALA A 25 -5.73 -1.87 10.37
C ALA A 25 -6.72 -2.27 9.26
N CYS A 26 -7.81 -2.96 9.60
CA CYS A 26 -8.81 -3.34 8.61
C CYS A 26 -9.51 -2.14 7.96
N ALA A 27 -9.69 -1.04 8.70
CA ALA A 27 -10.27 0.20 8.19
C ALA A 27 -9.28 0.92 7.26
N LEU A 28 -8.01 1.00 7.65
CA LEU A 28 -6.93 1.59 6.85
C LEU A 28 -6.75 0.84 5.53
N ILE A 29 -6.66 -0.50 5.55
CA ILE A 29 -6.54 -1.28 4.32
C ILE A 29 -7.77 -1.09 3.42
N ARG A 30 -8.99 -1.03 3.99
CA ARG A 30 -10.19 -0.75 3.20
C ARG A 30 -10.11 0.61 2.51
N GLU A 31 -9.68 1.65 3.22
CA GLU A 31 -9.47 2.99 2.66
C GLU A 31 -8.43 2.93 1.54
N ALA A 32 -7.28 2.28 1.79
CA ALA A 32 -6.19 2.13 0.83
C ALA A 32 -6.53 1.32 -0.43
N LEU A 33 -7.55 0.46 -0.38
CA LEU A 33 -8.03 -0.29 -1.55
C LEU A 33 -9.01 0.51 -2.42
N VAL A 34 -9.54 1.62 -1.91
CA VAL A 34 -10.53 2.48 -2.61
C VAL A 34 -9.90 3.75 -3.14
N ILE A 35 -8.75 4.17 -2.60
CA ILE A 35 -8.05 5.35 -3.10
C ILE A 35 -7.58 5.17 -4.55
N SER A 36 -7.52 6.31 -5.23
CA SER A 36 -6.93 6.40 -6.56
C SER A 36 -5.41 6.26 -6.49
N GLY A 37 -4.81 5.95 -7.63
CA GLY A 37 -3.37 5.85 -7.80
C GLY A 37 -3.01 5.75 -9.27
N ASP A 38 -1.72 5.96 -9.54
CA ASP A 38 -1.16 5.87 -10.89
C ASP A 38 -0.50 4.50 -11.07
N ILE A 39 -0.71 3.91 -12.25
CA ILE A 39 0.03 2.74 -12.70
C ILE A 39 1.04 3.22 -13.75
N ILE A 40 2.32 3.19 -13.40
CA ILE A 40 3.41 3.73 -14.20
C ILE A 40 4.27 2.55 -14.65
N PRO A 41 4.14 2.10 -15.90
CA PRO A 41 5.03 1.07 -16.44
C PRO A 41 6.43 1.63 -16.62
N GLY A 42 7.42 0.96 -16.05
CA GLY A 42 8.85 1.26 -16.21
C GLY A 42 9.59 0.14 -16.93
N HIS A 43 10.91 0.30 -17.05
CA HIS A 43 11.76 -0.73 -17.65
C HIS A 43 12.05 -1.86 -16.65
N GLY A 44 11.30 -2.97 -16.77
CA GLY A 44 11.43 -4.15 -15.91
C GLY A 44 10.72 -4.04 -14.56
N GLU A 45 10.03 -2.92 -14.31
CA GLU A 45 9.28 -2.69 -13.08
C GLU A 45 7.93 -2.05 -13.39
N LEU A 46 6.92 -2.39 -12.61
CA LEU A 46 5.60 -1.77 -12.65
C LEU A 46 5.39 -0.99 -11.35
N LEU A 47 5.47 0.33 -11.44
CA LEU A 47 5.33 1.21 -10.28
C LEU A 47 3.87 1.58 -10.08
N ILE A 48 3.34 1.25 -8.91
CA ILE A 48 1.98 1.61 -8.46
C ILE A 48 2.13 2.71 -7.41
N ARG A 49 1.72 3.94 -7.76
CA ARG A 49 1.78 5.10 -6.87
C ARG A 49 0.38 5.44 -6.34
N LEU A 50 0.13 5.13 -5.08
CA LEU A 50 -1.12 5.43 -4.42
C LEU A 50 -1.21 6.90 -4.00
N ASP A 51 -2.40 7.49 -4.07
CA ASP A 51 -2.66 8.81 -3.52
C ASP A 51 -2.53 8.81 -1.98
N PRO A 52 -2.19 9.95 -1.35
CA PRO A 52 -2.09 9.99 0.10
C PRO A 52 -3.48 9.87 0.74
N LEU A 53 -3.52 9.31 1.94
CA LEU A 53 -4.75 9.25 2.75
C LEU A 53 -5.01 10.60 3.42
N THR A 54 -6.26 10.80 3.86
CA THR A 54 -6.73 12.05 4.50
C THR A 54 -5.88 12.43 5.71
N ALA A 55 -5.43 11.45 6.50
CA ALA A 55 -4.62 11.69 7.68
C ALA A 55 -3.12 11.41 7.41
N PRO A 56 -2.18 12.34 7.72
CA PRO A 56 -0.75 12.13 7.51
C PRO A 56 -0.21 10.84 8.14
N ARG A 57 -0.66 10.52 9.37
CA ARG A 57 -0.30 9.27 10.07
C ARG A 57 -0.71 8.01 9.31
N ARG A 58 -1.87 8.04 8.63
CA ARG A 58 -2.37 6.92 7.84
C ARG A 58 -1.59 6.80 6.53
N THR A 59 -1.26 7.93 5.91
CA THR A 59 -0.36 7.96 4.74
C THR A 59 1.02 7.38 5.09
N GLN A 60 1.58 7.70 6.26
CA GLN A 60 2.85 7.12 6.73
C GLN A 60 2.76 5.60 6.95
N ALA A 61 1.69 5.13 7.59
CA ALA A 61 1.47 3.69 7.77
C ALA A 61 1.29 2.95 6.44
N LEU A 62 0.56 3.56 5.49
CA LEU A 62 0.42 3.03 4.14
C LEU A 62 1.77 3.01 3.40
N ALA A 63 2.58 4.05 3.53
CA ALA A 63 3.91 4.11 2.92
C ALA A 63 4.83 3.01 3.47
N ALA A 64 4.81 2.76 4.78
CA ALA A 64 5.56 1.67 5.41
C ALA A 64 5.11 0.31 4.88
N LEU A 65 3.79 0.09 4.73
CA LEU A 65 3.24 -1.13 4.14
C LEU A 65 3.64 -1.30 2.68
N CYS A 66 3.52 -0.25 1.86
CA CYS A 66 3.94 -0.26 0.45
C CYS A 66 5.43 -0.61 0.32
N HIS A 67 6.28 -0.08 1.20
CA HIS A 67 7.69 -0.44 1.24
C HIS A 67 7.89 -1.93 1.57
N GLN A 68 7.20 -2.47 2.60
CA GLN A 68 7.29 -3.89 2.96
C GLN A 68 6.85 -4.82 1.82
N ILE A 69 5.73 -4.52 1.16
CA ILE A 69 5.23 -5.35 0.05
C ILE A 69 6.18 -5.29 -1.15
N SER A 70 6.75 -4.11 -1.43
CA SER A 70 7.73 -3.95 -2.51
C SER A 70 9.01 -4.76 -2.29
N GLN A 71 9.37 -5.07 -1.04
CA GLN A 71 10.52 -5.93 -0.74
C GLN A 71 10.31 -7.39 -1.18
N ALA A 72 9.07 -7.83 -1.32
CA ALA A 72 8.77 -9.18 -1.82
C ALA A 72 9.13 -9.35 -3.30
N ARG A 73 9.40 -8.25 -4.04
CA ARG A 73 9.74 -8.25 -5.46
C ARG A 73 8.81 -9.15 -6.29
N ALA A 74 7.51 -9.05 -6.01
CA ALA A 74 6.51 -9.86 -6.69
C ALA A 74 6.48 -9.51 -8.18
N SER A 75 6.48 -10.51 -9.05
CA SER A 75 6.32 -10.31 -10.49
C SER A 75 4.84 -10.14 -10.84
N TYR A 76 4.52 -9.21 -11.73
CA TYR A 76 3.17 -9.05 -12.24
C TYR A 76 2.83 -10.25 -13.15
N PRO A 77 1.70 -10.95 -12.90
CA PRO A 77 1.37 -12.19 -13.60
C PRO A 77 1.39 -12.05 -15.13
N GLY A 78 2.04 -12.99 -15.81
CA GLY A 78 2.16 -12.98 -17.27
C GLY A 78 3.18 -11.98 -17.83
N THR A 79 4.02 -11.38 -16.98
CA THR A 79 5.10 -10.46 -17.39
C THR A 79 6.35 -10.67 -16.53
N ASP A 80 7.48 -10.10 -16.97
CA ASP A 80 8.71 -10.01 -16.18
C ASP A 80 8.80 -8.72 -15.35
N LEU A 81 7.69 -7.97 -15.21
CA LEU A 81 7.68 -6.70 -14.48
C LEU A 81 7.64 -6.96 -12.97
N VAL A 82 8.60 -6.39 -12.25
CA VAL A 82 8.62 -6.41 -10.79
C VAL A 82 7.69 -5.32 -10.25
N LEU A 83 6.76 -5.70 -9.38
CA LEU A 83 5.84 -4.77 -8.74
C LEU A 83 6.58 -3.92 -7.69
N ARG A 84 6.44 -2.61 -7.81
CA ARG A 84 6.83 -1.65 -6.78
C ARG A 84 5.63 -0.81 -6.38
N TYR A 85 5.49 -0.59 -5.07
CA TYR A 85 4.42 0.19 -4.48
C TYR A 85 5.01 1.38 -3.76
N GLU A 86 4.46 2.55 -4.03
CA GLU A 86 4.80 3.81 -3.38
C GLU A 86 3.54 4.60 -3.04
N VAL A 87 3.66 5.52 -2.10
CA VAL A 87 2.58 6.45 -1.75
C VAL A 87 3.07 7.86 -2.06
N LYS A 88 2.24 8.67 -2.71
CA LYS A 88 2.54 10.08 -2.93
C LYS A 88 2.64 10.79 -1.58
N ASN A 89 3.48 11.81 -1.50
CA ASN A 89 3.57 12.63 -0.30
C ASN A 89 2.22 13.27 -0.01
N HIS A 90 1.77 13.21 1.24
CA HIS A 90 0.60 13.97 1.67
C HIS A 90 0.92 15.46 1.48
N PRO A 91 0.15 16.22 0.70
CA PRO A 91 0.33 17.66 0.63
C PRO A 91 0.11 18.20 2.05
N GLY A 92 1.17 18.65 2.71
CA GLY A 92 1.02 19.36 3.99
C GLY A 92 0.11 20.58 3.78
N PRO A 93 -0.60 21.05 4.83
CA PRO A 93 -1.27 22.33 4.73
C PRO A 93 -0.20 23.39 4.37
N ALA A 94 -0.40 24.05 3.23
CA ALA A 94 0.44 25.14 2.76
C ALA A 94 0.36 26.34 3.72
#